data_AF-A0A953HBB8-F1
#
_entry.id   AF-A0A953HBB8-F1
#
_cell.length_a   1.000
_cell.length_b   1.000
_cell.length_c   1.000
_cell.angle_alpha   90.00
_cell.angle_beta   90.00
_cell.angle_gamma   90.00
#
_symmetry.space_group_name_H-M   'P 1'
#
loop_
_entity.id
_entity.type
_entity.pdbx_description
1 polymer ?
#
loop_
_entity_poly.entity_id
_entity_poly.type
_entity_poly.pdbx_seq_one_letter_code
_entity_poly.pdbx_strand_id
1 'polypeptide(L)' 'MSAGKSQDSRLPCPCCGARTLDQFGLYEICEVCHWEDDPSQFADPTLAGGANHLSLNEAQEAWLALQRKHPTS' A
#
# COMPACT_ATOMS: atom_id res chain seq x y z
N MET A 1 -22.83 20.29 5.00
CA MET A 1 -23.11 18.84 4.95
C MET A 1 -21.94 18.19 4.24
N SER A 2 -20.90 17.79 4.98
CA SER A 2 -19.72 17.16 4.38
C SER A 2 -20.06 15.70 4.12
N ALA A 3 -20.16 15.32 2.85
CA ALA A 3 -20.34 13.95 2.44
C ALA A 3 -19.14 13.13 2.94
N GLY A 4 -19.31 12.40 4.03
CA GLY A 4 -18.36 11.38 4.45
C GLY A 4 -18.36 10.31 3.37
N LYS A 5 -17.25 10.16 2.63
CA LYS A 5 -17.04 9.04 1.73
C LYS A 5 -17.22 7.75 2.54
N SER A 6 -18.19 6.92 2.16
CA SER A 6 -18.38 5.60 2.76
C SER A 6 -17.09 4.79 2.66
N GLN A 7 -16.57 4.27 3.76
CA GLN A 7 -15.28 3.56 3.81
C GLN A 7 -15.17 2.33 2.88
N ASP A 8 -16.31 1.85 2.36
CA ASP A 8 -16.38 0.78 1.35
C ASP A 8 -15.81 1.17 -0.02
N SER A 9 -15.66 2.48 -0.32
CA SER A 9 -15.15 2.97 -1.59
C SER A 9 -13.62 3.11 -1.68
N ARG A 10 -12.88 2.83 -0.59
CA ARG A 10 -11.41 2.91 -0.61
C ARG A 10 -10.81 1.76 -1.41
N LEU A 11 -9.79 2.06 -2.19
CA LEU A 11 -9.03 1.15 -3.03
C LEU A 11 -7.97 0.40 -2.19
N PRO A 12 -7.65 -0.85 -2.57
CA PRO A 12 -6.66 -1.63 -1.86
C PRO A 12 -5.25 -1.10 -2.11
N CYS A 13 -4.46 -0.97 -1.05
CA CYS A 13 -3.03 -0.71 -1.15
C CYS A 13 -2.35 -1.85 -1.93
N PRO A 14 -1.51 -1.55 -2.95
CA PRO A 14 -0.86 -2.58 -3.74
C PRO A 14 0.16 -3.40 -2.93
N CYS A 15 0.69 -2.87 -1.83
CA CYS A 15 1.60 -3.59 -0.95
C CYS A 15 0.87 -4.59 -0.02
N CYS A 16 -0.06 -4.11 0.82
CA CYS A 16 -0.65 -4.95 1.88
C CYS A 16 -2.10 -5.41 1.62
N GLY A 17 -2.76 -4.89 0.58
CA GLY A 17 -4.15 -5.20 0.24
C GLY A 17 -5.21 -4.51 1.10
N ALA A 18 -4.83 -3.77 2.15
CA ALA A 18 -5.79 -3.03 2.97
C ALA A 18 -6.43 -1.87 2.18
N ARG A 19 -7.74 -1.66 2.33
CA ARG A 19 -8.48 -0.60 1.64
C ARG A 19 -8.26 0.75 2.31
N THR A 20 -7.18 1.43 1.92
CA THR A 20 -6.71 2.66 2.56
C THR A 20 -6.59 3.83 1.58
N LEU A 21 -6.56 3.58 0.27
CA LEU A 21 -6.34 4.60 -0.75
C LEU A 21 -7.67 5.18 -1.25
N ASP A 22 -7.75 6.47 -1.47
CA ASP A 22 -8.88 7.10 -2.14
C ASP A 22 -8.78 6.99 -3.66
N GLN A 23 -7.56 7.01 -4.22
CA GLN A 23 -7.30 6.86 -5.66
C GLN A 23 -5.89 6.34 -5.92
N PHE A 24 -5.74 5.47 -6.94
CA PHE A 24 -4.42 4.98 -7.37
C PHE A 24 -3.56 6.07 -8.02
N GLY A 25 -2.27 6.03 -7.71
CA GLY A 25 -1.22 6.87 -8.29
C GLY A 25 -1.22 8.30 -7.78
N LEU A 26 -1.87 8.58 -6.65
CA LEU A 26 -1.86 9.90 -6.00
C LEU A 26 -0.83 10.02 -4.87
N TYR A 27 0.14 9.10 -4.81
CA TYR A 27 1.21 9.14 -3.80
C TYR A 27 0.65 9.07 -2.36
N GLU A 28 -0.50 8.42 -2.19
CA GLU A 28 -1.10 8.25 -0.88
C GLU A 28 -0.32 7.20 -0.07
N ILE A 29 -0.07 7.50 1.20
CA ILE A 29 0.63 6.58 2.10
C ILE A 29 -0.39 5.67 2.76
N CYS A 30 -0.23 4.36 2.62
CA CYS A 30 -1.09 3.39 3.28
C CYS A 30 -0.93 3.46 4.80
N GLU A 31 -2.00 3.77 5.54
CA GLU A 31 -2.00 3.83 7.01
C GLU A 31 -1.70 2.49 7.71
N VAL A 32 -1.74 1.36 6.98
CA VAL A 32 -1.53 0.01 7.52
C VAL A 32 -0.09 -0.48 7.35
N CYS A 33 0.49 -0.32 6.16
CA CYS A 33 1.84 -0.82 5.87
C CYS A 33 2.87 0.29 5.59
N HIS A 34 2.41 1.54 5.54
CA HIS A 34 3.23 2.74 5.27
C HIS A 34 3.94 2.76 3.92
N TRP A 35 3.58 1.87 2.99
CA TRP A 35 4.01 1.96 1.60
C TRP A 35 3.22 3.07 0.89
N GLU A 36 3.93 3.96 0.19
CA GLU A 36 3.38 5.05 -0.60
C GLU A 36 2.99 4.57 -2.00
N ASP A 37 1.79 4.92 -2.45
CA ASP A 37 1.25 4.57 -3.76
C ASP A 37 1.90 5.33 -4.92
N ASP A 38 3.19 5.04 -5.15
CA ASP A 38 4.02 5.65 -6.18
C ASP A 38 3.75 5.00 -7.56
N PRO A 39 3.29 5.77 -8.57
CA PRO A 39 3.04 5.26 -9.91
C PRO A 39 4.25 4.64 -10.61
N SER A 40 5.47 5.10 -10.30
CA SER A 40 6.69 4.62 -10.95
C SER A 40 7.04 3.22 -10.45
N GLN A 41 6.99 3.02 -9.13
CA GLN A 41 7.20 1.73 -8.48
C GLN A 41 6.01 0.78 -8.66
N PHE A 42 4.80 1.29 -8.92
CA PHE A 42 3.68 0.47 -9.36
C PHE A 42 3.87 -0.02 -10.80
N ALA A 43 4.36 0.82 -11.71
CA ALA A 43 4.63 0.47 -13.10
C ALA A 43 5.86 -0.45 -13.26
N ASP A 44 6.89 -0.26 -12.44
CA ASP A 44 8.02 -1.17 -12.29
C ASP A 44 8.11 -1.69 -10.84
N PRO A 45 7.49 -2.85 -10.54
CA PRO A 45 7.47 -3.43 -9.20
C PRO A 45 8.83 -3.87 -8.65
N THR A 46 9.90 -3.80 -9.47
CA THR A 46 11.28 -4.09 -9.07
C THR A 46 12.09 -2.84 -8.77
N LEU A 47 11.56 -1.66 -9.09
CA LEU A 47 12.21 -0.38 -8.82
C LEU A 47 12.23 -0.09 -7.31
N ALA A 48 13.41 -0.18 -6.71
CA ALA A 48 13.67 0.18 -5.32
C ALA A 48 14.34 1.57 -5.21
N GLY A 49 14.36 2.14 -4.00
CA GLY A 49 15.06 3.41 -3.73
C GLY A 49 14.40 4.67 -4.32
N GLY A 50 13.12 4.59 -4.67
CA GLY A 50 12.30 5.73 -5.09
C GLY A 50 11.62 6.41 -3.90
N ALA A 51 10.32 6.73 -4.03
CA ALA A 51 9.50 7.20 -2.92
C ALA A 51 9.50 6.19 -1.75
N ASN A 52 9.47 4.90 -2.09
CA ASN A 52 9.66 3.81 -1.14
C ASN A 52 11.09 3.26 -1.22
N HIS A 53 11.68 3.00 -0.04
CA HIS A 53 12.99 2.37 0.05
C HIS A 53 12.99 0.96 -0.58
N LEU A 54 11.97 0.16 -0.29
CA LEU A 54 11.74 -1.15 -0.91
C LEU A 54 10.94 -0.98 -2.21
N SER A 55 11.23 -1.82 -3.20
CA SER A 55 10.35 -2.01 -4.36
C SER A 55 8.99 -2.58 -3.94
N LEU A 56 8.00 -2.53 -4.83
CA LEU A 56 6.68 -3.07 -4.53
C LEU A 56 6.74 -4.57 -4.22
N ASN A 57 7.53 -5.34 -4.98
CA ASN A 57 7.70 -6.78 -4.73
C ASN A 57 8.34 -7.06 -3.36
N GLU A 58 9.44 -6.36 -3.03
CA GLU A 58 10.11 -6.52 -1.74
C GLU A 58 9.21 -6.12 -0.57
N ALA A 59 8.41 -5.06 -0.73
CA ALA A 59 7.48 -4.60 0.29
C ALA A 59 6.35 -5.61 0.52
N GLN A 60 5.79 -6.21 -0.54
CA GLN A 60 4.81 -7.29 -0.44
C GLN A 60 5.38 -8.51 0.28
N GLU A 61 6.60 -8.95 -0.07
CA GLU A 61 7.26 -10.07 0.59
C GLU A 61 7.55 -9.79 2.07
N ALA A 62 8.04 -8.59 2.38
CA ALA A 62 8.28 -8.14 3.75
C ALA A 62 6.98 -8.12 4.57
N TRP A 63 5.88 -7.61 4.00
CA TRP A 63 4.58 -7.59 4.65
C TRP A 63 4.06 -9.00 4.93
N LEU A 64 4.11 -9.91 3.95
CA LEU A 64 3.74 -11.31 4.14
C LEU A 64 4.60 -11.98 5.23
N ALA A 65 5.89 -11.68 5.28
CA ALA A 65 6.77 -12.19 6.32
C ALA A 65 6.41 -11.68 7.72
N LEU A 66 5.97 -10.44 7.86
CA LEU A 66 5.48 -9.88 9.12
C LEU A 66 4.19 -10.56 9.57
N GLN A 67 3.24 -10.79 8.66
CA GLN A 67 1.99 -11.48 8.97
C GLN A 67 2.21 -12.92 9.46
N ARG A 68 3.21 -13.62 8.92
CA ARG A 68 3.60 -14.96 9.42
C ARG A 68 4.16 -14.94 10.84
N LYS A 69 4.80 -13.84 11.25
CA LYS A 69 5.37 -13.68 12.60
C LYS A 69 4.34 -13.23 13.63
N HIS A 70 3.26 -12.60 13.17
CA HIS A 70 2.13 -12.19 13.99
C HIS A 70 0.83 -12.70 13.37
N PRO A 71 0.54 -14.01 13.45
CA PRO A 71 -0.75 -14.51 12.99
C PRO A 71 -1.83 -13.77 13.81
N THR A 72 -2.60 -12.93 13.14
CA THR A 72 -3.84 -12.38 13.71
C THR A 72 -4.69 -13.58 14.14
N SER A 73 -4.91 -13.69 15.45
CA SER A 73 -5.76 -14.72 16.07
C SER A 73 -7.19 -14.66 15.56
#